data_AF-A0A2V0NM87-F1
#
_entry.id   AF-A0A2V0NM87-F1
#
_cell.length_a   1.000
_cell.length_b   1.000
_cell.length_c   1.000
_cell.angle_alpha   90.00
_cell.angle_beta   90.00
_cell.angle_gamma   90.00
#
_symmetry.space_group_name_H-M   'P 1'
#
loop_
_entity.id
_entity.type
_entity.pdbx_description
1 polymer ?
#
loop_
_entity_poly.entity_id
_entity_poly.type
_entity_poly.pdbx_seq_one_letter_code
_entity_poly.pdbx_strand_id
1 'polypeptide(L)'
;MQRRSSRQLAPLVVCQAAAAADAPAFKGDLLNKSYYPTAADASNAAKRWYIIDAEGQTLGRLATLAATYIRGKHLPTYTPSMDMGAYVVVINADKVAVTGNKANAKTYFRHVNGRPGSYTVETFNELQRRIPERIVEKAVKGMLPKGSLGRDIRLHLKVFKGTAHPHEAQQPVDITKEISVKPKNGPGKELLAAAAAKQ
;
A
#
# COMPACT_ATOMS: atom_id res chain seq x y z
N MET A 1 7.80 -15.45 66.23
CA MET A 1 6.69 -16.18 65.57
C MET A 1 5.99 -15.24 64.60
N GLN A 2 5.79 -15.69 63.37
CA GLN A 2 5.67 -14.88 62.15
C GLN A 2 4.28 -14.23 61.99
N ARG A 3 4.24 -12.92 61.74
CA ARG A 3 3.04 -12.21 61.25
C ARG A 3 2.80 -12.62 59.80
N ARG A 4 1.80 -13.48 59.56
CA ARG A 4 1.37 -13.83 58.20
C ARG A 4 0.73 -12.60 57.56
N SER A 5 1.49 -11.97 56.67
CA SER A 5 1.04 -10.94 55.73
C SER A 5 -0.19 -11.46 54.97
N SER A 6 -1.32 -10.79 55.17
CA SER A 6 -2.53 -10.99 54.39
C SER A 6 -2.25 -10.62 52.94
N ARG A 7 -2.01 -11.62 52.09
CA ARG A 7 -2.07 -11.46 50.63
C ARG A 7 -3.50 -11.10 50.27
N GLN A 8 -3.76 -9.81 50.04
CA GLN A 8 -4.97 -9.39 49.34
C GLN A 8 -4.91 -9.99 47.93
N LEU A 9 -5.76 -11.00 47.68
CA LEU A 9 -6.03 -11.48 46.34
C LEU A 9 -6.70 -10.32 45.59
N ALA A 10 -6.06 -9.83 44.53
CA ALA A 10 -6.68 -8.88 43.62
C ALA A 10 -8.02 -9.47 43.13
N PRO A 11 -9.11 -8.70 43.11
CA PRO A 11 -10.36 -9.19 42.58
C PRO A 11 -10.14 -9.59 41.12
N LEU A 12 -10.55 -10.82 40.78
CA LEU A 12 -10.72 -11.26 39.40
C LEU A 12 -11.44 -10.14 38.65
N VAL A 13 -10.74 -9.50 37.72
CA VAL A 13 -11.37 -8.64 36.72
C VAL A 13 -12.24 -9.58 35.90
N VAL A 14 -13.50 -9.71 36.35
CA VAL A 14 -14.58 -10.23 35.54
C VAL A 14 -14.56 -9.37 34.28
N CYS A 15 -14.20 -9.98 33.15
CA CYS A 15 -14.44 -9.39 31.85
C CYS A 15 -15.95 -9.08 31.78
N GLN A 16 -16.32 -7.85 32.11
CA GLN A 16 -17.60 -7.31 31.70
C GLN A 16 -17.52 -7.26 30.18
N ALA A 17 -18.11 -8.27 29.55
CA ALA A 17 -18.50 -8.21 28.16
C ALA A 17 -19.36 -6.95 28.05
N ALA A 18 -18.82 -5.91 27.42
CA ALA A 18 -19.58 -4.77 27.01
C ALA A 18 -20.65 -5.28 26.05
N ALA A 19 -21.84 -5.52 26.59
CA ALA A 19 -23.06 -5.69 25.84
C ALA A 19 -23.35 -4.34 25.17
N ALA A 20 -22.73 -4.13 24.01
CA ALA A 20 -23.23 -3.17 23.05
C ALA A 20 -24.53 -3.75 22.48
N ALA A 21 -25.63 -3.44 23.17
CA ALA A 21 -26.97 -3.51 22.63
C ALA A 21 -27.04 -2.49 21.48
N ASP A 22 -26.83 -2.99 20.26
CA ASP A 22 -27.43 -2.56 19.00
C ASP A 22 -26.69 -3.35 17.90
N ALA A 23 -26.97 -4.65 17.80
CA ALA A 23 -26.60 -5.39 16.60
C ALA A 23 -27.37 -4.72 15.44
N PRO A 24 -26.70 -4.13 14.44
CA PRO A 24 -27.41 -3.50 13.35
C PRO A 24 -28.29 -4.56 12.71
N ALA A 25 -29.61 -4.33 12.72
CA ALA A 25 -30.54 -5.16 11.98
C ALA A 25 -30.19 -5.00 10.50
N PHE A 26 -29.39 -5.92 9.98
CA PHE A 26 -28.97 -5.92 8.59
C PHE A 26 -30.22 -5.96 7.71
N LYS A 27 -30.42 -4.91 6.91
CA LYS A 27 -31.61 -4.82 6.07
C LYS A 27 -31.50 -5.82 4.91
N GLY A 28 -32.37 -6.82 4.89
CA GLY A 28 -32.43 -7.87 3.86
C GLY A 28 -31.39 -8.98 4.04
N ASP A 29 -31.26 -9.85 3.03
CA ASP A 29 -30.43 -11.06 3.08
C ASP A 29 -28.94 -10.78 2.81
N LEU A 30 -28.33 -9.89 3.61
CA LEU A 30 -26.90 -9.53 3.48
C LEU A 30 -25.96 -10.66 3.94
N LEU A 31 -26.43 -11.57 4.79
CA LEU A 31 -25.64 -12.68 5.32
C LEU A 31 -25.51 -13.84 4.32
N ASN A 32 -26.49 -14.03 3.44
CA ASN A 32 -26.51 -15.11 2.45
C ASN A 32 -25.94 -14.69 1.09
N LYS A 33 -25.79 -13.38 0.85
CA LYS A 33 -25.27 -12.82 -0.39
C LYS A 33 -23.86 -12.29 -0.18
N SER A 34 -23.06 -12.30 -1.24
CA SER A 34 -21.74 -11.66 -1.20
C SER A 34 -21.86 -10.18 -0.90
N TYR A 35 -21.03 -9.70 0.03
CA TYR A 35 -20.97 -8.29 0.39
C TYR A 35 -20.62 -7.43 -0.84
N TYR A 36 -21.37 -6.34 -1.03
CA TYR A 36 -21.06 -5.31 -2.01
C TYR A 36 -20.99 -3.95 -1.31
N PRO A 37 -19.91 -3.16 -1.50
CA PRO A 37 -19.71 -1.92 -0.78
C PRO A 37 -20.74 -0.86 -1.17
N THR A 38 -21.06 -0.01 -0.21
CA THR A 38 -21.93 1.15 -0.40
C THR A 38 -21.12 2.39 -0.75
N ALA A 39 -21.80 3.46 -1.20
CA ALA A 39 -21.14 4.73 -1.51
C ALA A 39 -20.45 5.37 -0.30
N ALA A 40 -20.93 5.08 0.92
CA ALA A 40 -20.31 5.55 2.16
C ALA A 40 -18.92 4.92 2.38
N ASP A 41 -18.78 3.63 2.07
CA ASP A 41 -17.54 2.87 2.26
C ASP A 41 -16.44 3.31 1.29
N ALA A 42 -16.82 3.68 0.07
CA ALA A 42 -15.90 4.13 -0.99
C ALA A 42 -15.53 5.62 -0.90
N SER A 43 -15.95 6.31 0.17
CA SER A 43 -15.72 7.74 0.33
C SER A 43 -14.23 8.10 0.38
N ASN A 44 -13.82 9.14 -0.34
CA ASN A 44 -12.40 9.53 -0.41
C ASN A 44 -11.84 10.01 0.94
N ALA A 45 -12.69 10.56 1.81
CA ALA A 45 -12.27 11.09 3.10
C ALA A 45 -11.84 10.00 4.09
N ALA A 46 -12.38 8.78 3.95
CA ALA A 46 -12.07 7.65 4.84
C ALA A 46 -10.83 6.85 4.40
N LYS A 47 -10.23 7.19 3.25
CA LYS A 47 -9.11 6.42 2.69
C LYS A 47 -7.83 6.64 3.50
N ARG A 48 -7.14 5.53 3.75
CA ARG A 48 -5.83 5.55 4.41
C ARG A 48 -4.76 6.12 3.48
N TRP A 49 -3.72 6.67 4.09
CA TRP A 49 -2.52 7.14 3.42
C TRP A 49 -1.34 6.26 3.79
N TYR A 50 -0.53 5.92 2.80
CA TYR A 50 0.67 5.12 2.98
C TYR A 50 1.88 5.82 2.40
N ILE A 51 3.05 5.63 3.02
CA ILE A 51 4.34 6.05 2.48
C ILE A 51 5.14 4.83 2.06
N ILE A 52 5.86 4.98 0.94
CA ILE A 52 6.91 4.08 0.50
C ILE A 52 8.19 4.88 0.28
N ASP A 53 9.26 4.49 0.96
CA ASP A 53 10.61 4.97 0.62
C ASP A 53 11.17 4.16 -0.55
N ALA A 54 11.48 4.85 -1.65
CA ALA A 54 12.03 4.22 -2.85
C ALA A 54 13.55 4.02 -2.81
N GLU A 55 14.24 4.53 -1.78
CA GLU A 55 15.70 4.42 -1.66
C GLU A 55 16.17 2.96 -1.63
N GLY A 56 17.00 2.58 -2.60
CA GLY A 56 17.55 1.21 -2.71
C GLY A 56 16.53 0.14 -3.10
N GLN A 57 15.26 0.50 -3.31
CA GLN A 57 14.20 -0.44 -3.66
C GLN A 57 14.19 -0.75 -5.15
N THR A 58 13.85 -1.99 -5.49
CA THR A 58 13.73 -2.39 -6.90
C THR A 58 12.42 -1.88 -7.51
N LEU A 59 12.52 -1.08 -8.58
CA LEU A 59 11.39 -0.39 -9.22
C LEU A 59 10.15 -1.28 -9.43
N GLY A 60 10.34 -2.49 -9.95
CA GLY A 60 9.23 -3.40 -10.24
C GLY A 60 8.52 -3.89 -8.98
N ARG A 61 9.27 -4.22 -7.92
CA ARG A 61 8.68 -4.72 -6.67
C ARG A 61 7.95 -3.61 -5.92
N LEU A 62 8.55 -2.43 -5.88
CA LEU A 62 7.92 -1.22 -5.34
C LEU A 62 6.62 -0.91 -6.06
N ALA A 63 6.61 -0.94 -7.39
CA ALA A 63 5.43 -0.64 -8.19
C ALA A 63 4.29 -1.65 -7.94
N THR A 64 4.61 -2.94 -7.77
CA THR A 64 3.62 -3.98 -7.46
C THR A 64 2.97 -3.74 -6.11
N LEU A 65 3.77 -3.39 -5.10
CA LEU A 65 3.24 -3.06 -3.77
C LEU A 65 2.31 -1.84 -3.86
N ALA A 66 2.80 -0.74 -4.42
CA ALA A 66 2.01 0.48 -4.59
C ALA A 66 0.68 0.20 -5.33
N ALA A 67 0.70 -0.55 -6.43
CA ALA A 67 -0.52 -0.90 -7.18
C ALA A 67 -1.50 -1.76 -6.38
N THR A 68 -1.01 -2.67 -5.52
CA THR A 68 -1.84 -3.53 -4.66
C THR A 68 -2.57 -2.72 -3.59
N TYR A 69 -1.87 -1.73 -3.01
CA TYR A 69 -2.43 -0.80 -2.03
C TYR A 69 -3.41 0.20 -2.65
N ILE A 70 -3.03 0.79 -3.77
CA ILE A 70 -3.88 1.70 -4.55
C ILE A 70 -5.16 0.99 -5.01
N ARG A 71 -5.10 -0.30 -5.35
CA ARG A 71 -6.28 -1.07 -5.76
C ARG A 71 -7.11 -1.60 -4.58
N GLY A 72 -6.56 -1.60 -3.37
CA GLY A 72 -7.22 -2.14 -2.17
C GLY A 72 -7.25 -3.67 -2.11
N LYS A 73 -6.42 -4.38 -2.90
CA LYS A 73 -6.42 -5.86 -2.95
C LYS A 73 -6.02 -6.53 -1.62
N HIS A 74 -5.35 -5.79 -0.74
CA HIS A 74 -4.96 -6.24 0.60
C HIS A 74 -6.14 -6.21 1.58
N LEU A 75 -7.23 -5.51 1.26
CA LEU A 75 -8.40 -5.39 2.12
C LEU A 75 -9.39 -6.53 1.85
N PRO A 76 -10.05 -7.07 2.90
CA PRO A 76 -11.09 -8.08 2.73
C PRO A 76 -12.35 -7.52 2.05
N THR A 77 -12.54 -6.20 2.09
CA THR A 77 -13.66 -5.48 1.46
C THR A 77 -13.42 -5.19 -0.03
N TYR A 78 -12.38 -5.77 -0.62
CA TYR A 78 -12.02 -5.55 -2.01
C TYR A 78 -13.15 -5.90 -2.98
N THR A 79 -13.53 -4.93 -3.82
CA THR A 79 -14.48 -5.13 -4.91
C THR A 79 -13.87 -4.63 -6.23
N PRO A 80 -13.94 -5.37 -7.35
CA PRO A 80 -13.33 -4.95 -8.61
C PRO A 80 -13.94 -3.72 -9.27
N SER A 81 -15.24 -3.46 -9.06
CA SER A 81 -15.99 -2.37 -9.70
C SER A 81 -15.84 -1.02 -8.97
N MET A 82 -15.61 -1.04 -7.66
CA MET A 82 -15.50 0.17 -6.83
C MET A 82 -14.06 0.44 -6.41
N ASP A 83 -13.78 1.66 -5.95
CA ASP A 83 -12.47 2.04 -5.43
C ASP A 83 -12.43 1.99 -3.89
N MET A 84 -12.00 0.85 -3.37
CA MET A 84 -11.74 0.62 -1.94
C MET A 84 -10.25 0.80 -1.58
N GLY A 85 -9.47 1.40 -2.49
CA GLY A 85 -8.04 1.56 -2.32
C GLY A 85 -7.63 2.64 -1.33
N ALA A 86 -6.33 2.90 -1.32
CA ALA A 86 -5.70 3.91 -0.47
C ALA A 86 -4.85 4.88 -1.29
N TYR A 87 -4.49 6.00 -0.67
CA TYR A 87 -3.49 6.91 -1.20
C TYR A 87 -2.10 6.38 -0.89
N VAL A 88 -1.20 6.45 -1.87
CA VAL A 88 0.18 6.01 -1.72
C VAL A 88 1.09 7.14 -2.12
N VAL A 89 1.96 7.53 -1.19
CA VAL A 89 3.01 8.52 -1.38
C VAL A 89 4.34 7.80 -1.52
N VAL A 90 5.05 8.05 -2.61
CA VAL A 90 6.40 7.53 -2.84
C VAL A 90 7.39 8.68 -2.70
N ILE A 91 8.35 8.53 -1.79
CA ILE A 91 9.44 9.48 -1.57
C ILE A 91 10.75 8.92 -2.16
N ASN A 92 11.76 9.77 -2.35
CA ASN A 92 13.07 9.40 -2.90
C ASN A 92 13.01 8.73 -4.28
N ALA A 93 12.12 9.18 -5.16
CA ALA A 93 11.91 8.54 -6.46
C ALA A 93 13.16 8.55 -7.37
N ASP A 94 14.11 9.45 -7.13
CA ASP A 94 15.40 9.50 -7.82
C ASP A 94 16.39 8.42 -7.36
N LYS A 95 16.21 7.83 -6.18
CA LYS A 95 17.08 6.77 -5.64
C LYS A 95 16.57 5.35 -5.92
N VAL A 96 15.57 5.21 -6.80
CA VAL A 96 15.00 3.91 -7.16
C VAL A 96 16.03 3.07 -7.93
N ALA A 97 16.16 1.80 -7.53
CA ALA A 97 17.14 0.88 -8.12
C ALA A 97 16.53 0.03 -9.24
N VAL A 98 17.36 -0.28 -10.24
CA VAL A 98 17.08 -1.26 -11.30
C VAL A 98 18.22 -2.26 -11.39
N THR A 99 17.90 -3.53 -11.65
CA THR A 99 18.90 -4.60 -11.67
C THR A 99 19.58 -4.75 -13.04
N GLY A 100 20.85 -5.17 -13.04
CA GLY A 100 21.63 -5.44 -14.25
C GLY A 100 21.88 -4.20 -15.11
N ASN A 101 22.04 -4.39 -16.43
CA ASN A 101 22.30 -3.30 -17.38
C ASN A 101 21.04 -2.47 -17.76
N LYS A 102 19.95 -2.58 -16.98
CA LYS A 102 18.67 -1.91 -17.31
C LYS A 102 18.77 -0.39 -17.20
N ALA A 103 19.70 0.14 -16.42
CA ALA A 103 19.92 1.58 -16.29
C ALA A 103 20.27 2.24 -17.64
N ASN A 104 21.00 1.53 -18.50
CA ASN A 104 21.36 2.01 -19.84
C ASN A 104 20.47 1.42 -20.93
N ALA A 105 20.11 0.14 -20.82
CA ALA A 105 19.39 -0.58 -21.88
C ALA A 105 17.87 -0.30 -21.91
N LYS A 106 17.26 0.08 -20.77
CA LYS A 106 15.82 0.31 -20.72
C LYS A 106 15.49 1.66 -21.33
N THR A 107 14.67 1.64 -22.37
CA THR A 107 14.26 2.83 -23.11
C THR A 107 12.79 3.19 -22.83
N TYR A 108 12.54 4.49 -22.73
CA TYR A 108 11.22 5.09 -22.54
C TYR A 108 10.80 5.77 -23.82
N PHE A 109 10.00 5.07 -24.61
CA PHE A 109 9.41 5.61 -25.83
C PHE A 109 8.16 6.45 -25.52
N ARG A 110 8.04 7.59 -26.19
CA ARG A 110 6.77 8.31 -26.38
C ARG A 110 6.71 8.88 -27.79
N HIS A 111 5.49 8.89 -28.34
CA HIS A 111 5.20 9.64 -29.55
C HIS A 111 4.84 11.07 -29.16
N VAL A 112 5.45 12.07 -29.79
CA VAL A 112 5.28 13.47 -29.37
C VAL A 112 4.01 14.05 -29.97
N ASN A 113 3.86 13.96 -31.29
CA ASN A 113 2.89 14.76 -32.03
C ASN A 113 1.93 13.96 -32.93
N GLY A 114 1.91 12.62 -32.84
CA GLY A 114 1.02 11.83 -33.71
C GLY A 114 1.46 11.74 -35.19
N ARG A 115 2.55 12.42 -35.56
CA ARG A 115 3.08 12.48 -36.93
C ARG A 115 4.17 11.43 -37.17
N PRO A 116 4.30 10.87 -38.39
CA PRO A 116 5.37 9.93 -38.72
C PRO A 116 6.75 10.55 -38.43
N GLY A 117 7.66 9.75 -37.85
CA GLY A 117 9.01 10.18 -37.47
C GLY A 117 9.11 11.01 -36.17
N SER A 118 7.99 11.44 -35.57
CA SER A 118 7.99 12.28 -34.37
C SER A 118 7.97 11.48 -33.06
N TYR A 119 9.06 10.78 -32.77
CA TYR A 119 9.22 10.02 -31.53
C TYR A 119 10.39 10.52 -30.69
N THR A 120 10.28 10.33 -29.37
CA THR A 120 11.38 10.57 -28.44
C THR A 120 11.63 9.29 -27.65
N VAL A 121 12.88 8.87 -27.65
CA VAL A 121 13.38 7.77 -26.83
C VAL A 121 14.34 8.37 -25.80
N GLU A 122 14.10 8.07 -24.54
CA GLU A 122 15.00 8.43 -23.44
C GLU A 122 15.45 7.13 -22.75
N THR A 123 16.73 7.02 -22.39
CA THR A 123 17.19 5.91 -21.54
C THR A 123 16.71 6.09 -20.10
N PHE A 124 16.76 5.03 -19.29
CA PHE A 124 16.38 5.12 -17.87
C PHE A 124 17.22 6.18 -17.14
N ASN A 125 18.53 6.20 -17.35
CA ASN A 125 19.44 7.17 -16.74
C ASN A 125 19.13 8.62 -17.16
N GLU A 126 18.86 8.87 -18.44
CA GLU A 126 18.45 10.20 -18.92
C GLU A 126 17.14 10.66 -18.29
N LEU A 127 16.14 9.76 -18.24
CA LEU A 127 14.84 10.07 -17.67
C LEU A 127 14.94 10.32 -16.15
N GLN A 128 15.78 9.57 -15.45
CA GLN A 128 15.98 9.70 -14.00
C GLN A 128 16.63 11.05 -13.64
N ARG A 129 17.55 11.55 -14.47
CA ARG A 129 18.15 12.88 -14.30
C ARG A 129 17.15 14.00 -14.58
N ARG A 130 16.29 13.82 -15.58
CA ARG A 130 15.34 14.84 -16.03
C ARG A 130 14.11 14.93 -15.13
N ILE A 131 13.33 13.84 -15.04
CA ILE A 131 12.05 13.76 -14.31
C ILE A 131 11.92 12.34 -13.73
N PRO A 132 12.51 12.08 -12.53
CA PRO A 132 12.52 10.75 -11.92
C PRO A 132 11.12 10.25 -11.54
N GLU A 133 10.18 11.14 -11.21
CA GLU A 133 8.82 10.79 -10.80
C GLU A 133 8.10 9.97 -11.88
N ARG A 134 8.34 10.33 -13.14
CA ARG A 134 7.72 9.68 -14.31
C ARG A 134 8.10 8.20 -14.43
N ILE A 135 9.25 7.79 -13.92
CA ILE A 135 9.70 6.40 -13.92
C ILE A 135 8.75 5.55 -13.06
N VAL A 136 8.49 6.01 -11.84
CA VAL A 136 7.61 5.33 -10.88
C VAL A 136 6.16 5.40 -11.36
N GLU A 137 5.69 6.58 -11.77
CA GLU A 137 4.33 6.76 -12.29
C GLU A 137 4.04 5.83 -13.48
N LYS A 138 4.98 5.72 -14.44
CA LYS A 138 4.79 4.86 -15.62
C LYS A 138 4.79 3.38 -15.24
N ALA A 139 5.61 2.97 -14.28
CA ALA A 139 5.64 1.59 -13.78
C ALA A 139 4.30 1.23 -13.10
N VAL A 140 3.83 2.06 -12.17
CA VAL A 140 2.57 1.84 -11.45
C VAL A 140 1.36 1.93 -12.39
N LYS A 141 1.32 2.93 -13.28
CA LYS A 141 0.26 3.06 -14.31
C LYS A 141 0.18 1.80 -15.18
N GLY A 142 1.30 1.14 -15.45
CA GLY A 142 1.34 -0.12 -16.17
C GLY A 142 0.53 -1.23 -15.48
N MET A 143 0.62 -1.31 -14.15
CA MET A 143 0.03 -2.35 -13.32
C MET A 143 -1.44 -2.11 -12.93
N LEU A 144 -1.91 -0.86 -13.01
CA LEU A 144 -3.32 -0.52 -12.75
C LEU A 144 -4.24 -0.93 -13.91
N PRO A 145 -5.53 -1.22 -13.64
CA PRO A 145 -6.52 -1.53 -14.67
C PRO A 145 -6.65 -0.38 -15.67
N LYS A 146 -7.02 -0.69 -16.91
CA LYS A 146 -7.28 0.33 -17.94
C LYS A 146 -8.79 0.61 -17.97
N GLY A 147 -9.19 1.88 -18.01
CA GLY A 147 -10.60 2.27 -18.02
C GLY A 147 -10.86 3.63 -17.36
N SER A 148 -12.12 3.93 -17.07
CA SER A 148 -12.51 5.08 -16.23
C SER A 148 -11.90 4.95 -14.83
N LEU A 149 -12.26 3.87 -14.14
CA LEU A 149 -11.79 3.57 -12.79
C LEU A 149 -10.25 3.60 -12.69
N GLY A 150 -9.55 2.99 -13.63
CA GLY A 150 -8.09 3.00 -13.66
C GLY A 150 -7.47 4.40 -13.79
N ARG A 151 -8.13 5.32 -14.51
CA ARG A 151 -7.67 6.71 -14.64
C ARG A 151 -7.86 7.48 -13.34
N ASP A 152 -8.95 7.22 -12.63
CA ASP A 152 -9.30 7.90 -11.38
C ASP A 152 -8.36 7.46 -10.26
N ILE A 153 -8.19 6.14 -10.06
CA ILE A 153 -7.37 5.62 -8.96
C ILE A 153 -5.87 5.90 -9.20
N ARG A 154 -5.44 6.11 -10.45
CA ARG A 154 -4.08 6.57 -10.74
C ARG A 154 -3.76 7.89 -10.04
N LEU A 155 -4.75 8.75 -9.80
CA LEU A 155 -4.56 10.02 -9.11
C LEU A 155 -4.25 9.86 -7.61
N HIS A 156 -4.48 8.67 -7.05
CA HIS A 156 -4.19 8.34 -5.65
C HIS A 156 -2.69 8.06 -5.41
N LEU A 157 -1.91 7.85 -6.48
CA LEU A 157 -0.47 7.84 -6.40
C LEU A 157 0.08 9.27 -6.35
N LYS A 158 0.90 9.57 -5.35
CA LYS A 158 1.70 10.81 -5.25
C LYS A 158 3.17 10.43 -5.23
N VAL A 159 3.97 11.02 -6.11
CA VAL A 159 5.41 10.69 -6.22
C VAL A 159 6.21 11.97 -6.05
N PHE A 160 7.20 11.92 -5.17
CA PHE A 160 8.12 13.02 -4.91
C PHE A 160 9.55 12.56 -5.15
N LYS A 161 10.35 13.45 -5.76
CA LYS A 161 11.79 13.23 -5.92
C LYS A 161 12.51 13.18 -4.57
N GLY A 162 12.21 14.12 -3.68
CA GLY A 162 12.89 14.25 -2.38
C GLY A 162 12.30 13.35 -1.28
N THR A 163 12.87 13.47 -0.10
CA THR A 163 12.41 12.81 1.13
C THR A 163 11.15 13.46 1.71
N ALA A 164 11.00 14.77 1.53
CA ALA A 164 9.88 15.53 2.10
C ALA A 164 8.64 15.49 1.21
N HIS A 165 7.48 15.43 1.84
CA HIS A 165 6.17 15.50 1.21
C HIS A 165 5.25 16.51 1.95
N PRO A 166 4.30 17.18 1.27
CA PRO A 166 3.40 18.14 1.91
C PRO A 166 2.20 17.49 2.65
N HIS A 167 2.14 16.15 2.72
CA HIS A 167 0.96 15.40 3.16
C HIS A 167 1.02 14.92 4.62
N GLU A 168 1.75 15.63 5.48
CA GLU A 168 1.94 15.25 6.89
C GLU A 168 0.62 15.24 7.69
N ALA A 169 -0.32 16.14 7.37
CA ALA A 169 -1.63 16.23 8.02
C ALA A 169 -2.47 14.94 7.91
N GLN A 170 -2.18 14.09 6.91
CA GLN A 170 -2.92 12.86 6.64
C GLN A 170 -2.39 11.64 7.41
N GLN A 171 -1.34 11.83 8.23
CA GLN A 171 -0.71 10.78 9.06
C GLN A 171 -0.48 9.46 8.30
N PRO A 172 0.31 9.50 7.21
CA PRO A 172 0.59 8.33 6.41
C PRO A 172 1.35 7.24 7.18
N VAL A 173 1.02 5.98 6.89
CA VAL A 173 1.65 4.79 7.47
C VAL A 173 2.75 4.24 6.54
N ASP A 174 3.94 3.98 7.07
CA ASP A 174 5.04 3.42 6.29
C ASP A 174 4.85 1.91 6.04
N ILE A 175 4.87 1.52 4.76
CA ILE A 175 4.70 0.12 4.29
C ILE A 175 5.95 -0.43 3.58
N THR A 176 7.08 0.29 3.62
CA THR A 176 8.30 -0.03 2.87
C THR A 176 8.81 -1.46 3.15
N LYS A 177 8.57 -1.99 4.35
CA LYS A 177 9.01 -3.34 4.77
C LYS A 177 8.38 -4.48 3.96
N GLU A 178 7.27 -4.23 3.25
CA GLU A 178 6.52 -5.28 2.55
C GLU A 178 7.05 -5.62 1.15
N ILE A 179 7.93 -4.80 0.57
CA ILE A 179 8.38 -4.87 -0.83
C ILE A 179 9.11 -6.19 -1.18
N SER A 180 9.58 -6.95 -0.18
CA SER A 180 10.37 -8.17 -0.40
C SER A 180 10.20 -9.24 0.68
N VAL A 181 9.00 -9.42 1.22
CA VAL A 181 8.72 -10.55 2.12
C VAL A 181 8.80 -11.85 1.32
N LYS A 182 9.99 -12.45 1.28
CA LYS A 182 10.13 -13.87 0.91
C LYS A 182 9.34 -14.68 1.95
N PRO A 183 8.71 -15.81 1.60
CA PRO A 183 7.95 -16.63 2.56
C PRO A 183 8.80 -17.03 3.80
N LYS A 184 10.12 -17.15 3.62
CA LYS A 184 11.07 -17.39 4.71
C LYS A 184 11.28 -16.22 5.68
N ASN A 185 10.98 -14.98 5.29
CA ASN A 185 11.17 -13.76 6.10
C ASN A 185 9.84 -13.09 6.46
N GLY A 186 8.71 -13.80 6.30
CA GLY A 186 7.40 -13.30 6.68
C GLY A 186 7.12 -13.42 8.18
N PRO A 187 6.00 -12.85 8.65
CA PRO A 187 5.60 -12.89 10.05
C PRO A 187 5.47 -14.34 10.57
N GLY A 188 5.18 -15.31 9.69
CA GLY A 188 5.17 -16.72 10.04
C GLY A 188 6.50 -17.25 10.59
N LYS A 189 7.65 -16.75 10.13
CA LYS A 189 8.95 -17.15 10.69
C LYS A 189 9.11 -16.65 12.13
N GLU A 190 8.69 -15.43 12.42
CA GLU A 190 8.76 -14.84 13.76
C GLU A 190 7.83 -15.60 14.73
N LEU A 191 6.64 -15.98 14.26
CA LEU A 191 5.70 -16.81 15.03
C LEU A 191 6.24 -18.22 15.29
N LEU A 192 6.85 -18.86 14.29
CA LEU A 192 7.49 -20.18 14.44
C LEU A 192 8.69 -20.14 15.39
N ALA A 193 9.53 -19.10 15.28
CA ALA A 193 10.66 -18.90 16.18
C ALA A 193 10.20 -18.62 17.63
N ALA A 194 9.16 -17.82 17.81
CA ALA A 194 8.55 -17.56 19.12
C ALA A 194 7.87 -18.81 19.71
N ALA A 195 7.29 -19.68 18.87
CA ALA A 195 6.72 -20.96 19.29
C ALA A 195 7.82 -21.94 19.72
N ALA A 196 8.93 -22.01 18.98
CA ALA A 196 10.07 -22.87 19.31
C ALA A 196 10.82 -22.43 20.57
N ALA A 197 10.89 -21.12 20.86
CA ALA A 197 11.53 -20.59 22.08
C ALA A 197 10.70 -20.74 23.37
N LYS A 198 9.41 -21.12 23.26
CA LYS A 198 8.51 -21.38 24.39
C LYS A 198 8.48 -22.86 24.81
N GLN A 199 9.13 -23.73 24.04
CA GLN A 199 9.34 -25.15 24.36
C GLN A 199 10.70 -25.32 25.03
#